data_AF-A0A1Q9JTB3-F1
#
_entry.id   AF-A0A1Q9JTB3-F1
#
_cell.length_a   1.000
_cell.length_b   1.000
_cell.length_c   1.000
_cell.angle_alpha   90.00
_cell.angle_beta   90.00
_cell.angle_gamma   90.00
#
_symmetry.space_group_name_H-M   'P 1'
#
loop_
_entity.id
_entity.type
_entity.pdbx_description
1 polymer ?
#
loop_
_entity_poly.entity_id
_entity_poly.type
_entity_poly.pdbx_seq_one_letter_code
_entity_poly.pdbx_strand_id
1 'polypeptide(L)'
;MLVEYEENSDNLEVTDHDIDVEGFSTIRINKIKTDNYAEIYSSIAKLQLPVSAMDIRKIQTAVKEIYFGGCIKVSITNDLDELENVDKVMIQSQQFFPIYAFAKIDPSIKRIEKLKKQQNSKLEALKRQIEQKFDVKETTLEDILNNESYAMTYKNQIIAYALLKGNFMPEDIEEYLKTLSGEIGNTTDYRRLLCAYDYVKYSCD
;
A
#
# COMPACT_ATOMS: atom_id res chain seq x y z
N MET A 1 -0.68 -19.04 -26.29
CA MET A 1 -1.62 -20.17 -26.14
C MET A 1 -2.79 -19.94 -27.08
N LEU A 2 -3.16 -20.93 -27.87
CA LEU A 2 -4.29 -20.92 -28.80
C LEU A 2 -5.43 -21.74 -28.20
N VAL A 3 -6.65 -21.20 -28.19
CA VAL A 3 -7.84 -21.89 -27.69
C VAL A 3 -8.83 -22.00 -28.84
N GLU A 4 -9.19 -23.21 -29.24
CA GLU A 4 -10.24 -23.49 -30.21
C GLU A 4 -11.52 -23.92 -29.51
N TYR A 5 -12.66 -23.47 -30.02
CA TYR A 5 -13.95 -23.86 -29.50
C TYR A 5 -14.35 -25.26 -30.01
N GLU A 6 -14.90 -26.06 -29.11
CA GLU A 6 -15.60 -27.31 -29.44
C GLU A 6 -16.77 -27.50 -28.49
N GLU A 7 -17.98 -27.60 -29.06
CA GLU A 7 -19.22 -27.62 -28.30
C GLU A 7 -19.36 -28.88 -27.43
N ASN A 8 -19.73 -28.69 -26.16
CA ASN A 8 -19.86 -29.70 -25.10
C ASN A 8 -18.57 -30.47 -24.78
N SER A 9 -17.40 -29.85 -24.91
CA SER A 9 -16.08 -30.47 -24.74
C SER A 9 -15.37 -29.96 -23.50
N ASP A 10 -15.33 -30.77 -22.44
CA ASP A 10 -14.61 -30.51 -21.18
C ASP A 10 -13.11 -30.84 -21.26
N ASN A 11 -12.59 -31.01 -22.47
CA ASN A 11 -11.22 -31.44 -22.73
C ASN A 11 -10.18 -30.45 -22.17
N LEU A 12 -9.24 -30.95 -21.38
CA LEU A 12 -8.15 -30.19 -20.76
C LEU A 12 -6.78 -30.49 -21.39
N GLU A 13 -6.74 -31.29 -22.45
CA GLU A 13 -5.50 -31.71 -23.10
C GLU A 13 -4.88 -30.55 -23.91
N VAL A 14 -3.61 -30.26 -23.61
CA VAL A 14 -2.83 -29.22 -24.29
C VAL A 14 -1.89 -29.90 -25.29
N THR A 15 -1.99 -29.48 -26.55
CA THR A 15 -1.16 -29.94 -27.68
C THR A 15 -0.29 -28.81 -28.20
N ASP A 16 0.74 -29.11 -28.99
CA ASP A 16 1.58 -28.08 -29.60
C ASP A 16 1.05 -27.67 -30.98
N HIS A 17 1.17 -26.38 -31.31
CA HIS A 17 0.84 -25.83 -32.62
C HIS A 17 1.93 -24.87 -33.10
N ASP A 18 2.40 -25.08 -34.32
CA ASP A 18 3.47 -24.29 -34.93
C ASP A 18 2.88 -23.12 -35.73
N ILE A 19 3.30 -21.90 -35.39
CA ILE A 19 2.96 -20.67 -36.13
C ILE A 19 4.18 -20.24 -36.95
N ASP A 20 4.00 -20.15 -38.26
CA ASP A 20 5.03 -19.63 -39.17
C ASP A 20 4.78 -18.14 -39.43
N VAL A 21 5.78 -17.30 -39.14
CA VAL A 21 5.72 -15.84 -39.31
C VAL A 21 6.81 -15.45 -40.31
N GLU A 22 6.42 -14.85 -41.44
CA GLU A 22 7.36 -14.50 -42.51
C GLU A 22 8.56 -13.66 -41.99
N GLY A 23 9.77 -14.18 -42.22
CA GLY A 23 11.02 -13.53 -41.81
C GLY A 23 11.48 -13.83 -40.38
N PHE A 24 10.75 -14.63 -39.61
CA PHE A 24 11.13 -15.09 -38.27
C PHE A 24 11.12 -16.63 -38.18
N SER A 25 11.76 -17.18 -37.14
CA SER A 25 11.71 -18.61 -36.84
C SER A 25 10.30 -19.04 -36.43
N THR A 26 9.87 -20.24 -36.85
CA THR A 26 8.58 -20.85 -36.48
C THR A 26 8.41 -20.88 -34.95
N ILE A 27 7.27 -20.40 -34.47
CA ILE A 27 6.95 -20.27 -33.05
C ILE A 27 6.04 -21.42 -32.65
N ARG A 28 6.49 -22.27 -31.73
CA ARG A 28 5.65 -23.32 -31.14
C ARG A 28 4.85 -22.75 -29.99
N ILE A 29 3.53 -22.88 -30.05
CA ILE A 29 2.61 -22.45 -29.01
C ILE A 29 1.70 -23.59 -28.55
N ASN A 30 1.33 -23.57 -27.28
CA ASN A 30 0.34 -24.48 -26.73
C ASN A 30 -1.06 -24.21 -27.33
N LYS A 31 -1.77 -25.26 -27.71
CA LYS A 31 -3.12 -25.29 -28.28
C LYS A 31 -4.03 -26.20 -27.43
N ILE A 32 -5.24 -25.73 -27.13
CA ILE A 32 -6.29 -26.52 -26.49
C ILE A 32 -7.59 -26.35 -27.28
N LYS A 33 -8.43 -27.39 -27.31
CA LYS A 33 -9.74 -27.36 -27.97
C LYS A 33 -10.82 -27.80 -26.96
N THR A 34 -11.71 -26.88 -26.57
CA THR A 34 -12.65 -27.06 -25.45
C THR A 34 -13.71 -25.97 -25.44
N ASP A 35 -14.84 -26.19 -24.76
CA ASP A 35 -15.78 -25.14 -24.34
C ASP A 35 -15.74 -24.83 -22.84
N ASN A 36 -14.91 -25.55 -22.06
CA ASN A 36 -14.74 -25.35 -20.64
C ASN A 36 -13.75 -24.21 -20.34
N TYR A 37 -14.16 -22.99 -20.69
CA TYR A 37 -13.36 -21.78 -20.45
C TYR A 37 -13.10 -21.52 -18.97
N ALA A 38 -13.97 -21.99 -18.06
CA ALA A 38 -13.83 -21.77 -16.62
C ALA A 38 -12.52 -22.39 -16.07
N GLU A 39 -12.21 -23.63 -16.47
CA GLU A 39 -10.98 -24.29 -16.07
C GLU A 39 -9.72 -23.69 -16.71
N ILE A 40 -9.84 -23.15 -17.93
CA ILE A 40 -8.75 -22.39 -18.57
C ILE A 40 -8.40 -21.16 -17.72
N TYR A 41 -9.38 -20.34 -17.34
CA TYR A 41 -9.14 -19.15 -16.53
C TYR A 41 -8.61 -19.48 -15.13
N SER A 42 -9.18 -20.51 -14.48
CA SER A 42 -8.71 -21.04 -13.19
C SER A 42 -7.23 -21.46 -13.25
N SER A 43 -6.84 -22.15 -14.33
CA SER A 43 -5.47 -22.63 -14.53
C SER A 43 -4.50 -21.48 -14.82
N ILE A 44 -4.87 -20.52 -15.68
CA ILE A 44 -4.05 -19.33 -15.98
C ILE A 44 -3.83 -18.49 -14.72
N ALA A 45 -4.87 -18.28 -13.90
CA ALA A 45 -4.78 -17.50 -12.68
C ALA A 45 -3.83 -18.12 -11.63
N LYS A 46 -3.66 -19.44 -11.65
CA LYS A 46 -2.74 -20.17 -10.75
C LYS A 46 -1.29 -20.18 -11.24
N LEU A 47 -1.02 -19.79 -12.50
CA LEU A 47 0.33 -19.76 -13.04
C LEU A 47 1.11 -18.56 -12.47
N GLN A 48 2.12 -18.83 -11.66
CA GLN A 48 3.10 -17.82 -11.25
C GLN A 48 4.11 -17.58 -12.38
N LEU A 49 3.81 -16.65 -13.28
CA LEU A 49 4.71 -16.24 -14.35
C LEU A 49 5.75 -15.22 -13.85
N PRO A 50 7.06 -15.42 -14.08
CA PRO A 50 8.06 -14.37 -13.89
C PRO A 50 7.79 -13.25 -14.89
N VAL A 51 7.47 -12.08 -14.36
CA VAL A 51 6.72 -11.05 -15.07
C VAL A 51 7.53 -10.41 -16.20
N SER A 52 7.01 -10.45 -17.43
CA SER A 52 7.50 -9.58 -18.51
C SER A 52 6.91 -8.17 -18.30
N ALA A 53 7.79 -7.17 -18.29
CA ALA A 53 7.55 -5.81 -17.79
C ALA A 53 6.45 -4.98 -18.48
N MET A 54 5.65 -5.54 -19.40
CA MET A 54 4.60 -4.83 -20.14
C MET A 54 3.22 -4.89 -19.46
N ASP A 55 2.90 -6.01 -18.79
CA ASP A 55 1.60 -6.19 -18.11
C ASP A 55 1.52 -5.42 -16.77
N ILE A 56 2.68 -5.20 -16.13
CA ILE A 56 2.76 -4.35 -14.93
C ILE A 56 2.34 -2.91 -15.25
N ARG A 57 2.67 -2.39 -16.45
CA ARG A 57 2.45 -0.97 -16.78
C ARG A 57 1.01 -0.63 -17.17
N LYS A 58 0.27 -1.56 -17.79
CA LYS A 58 -1.14 -1.31 -18.17
C LYS A 58 -2.10 -1.50 -17.00
N ILE A 59 -1.87 -2.49 -16.13
CA ILE A 59 -2.68 -2.71 -14.92
C ILE A 59 -2.46 -1.58 -13.90
N GLN A 60 -1.23 -1.06 -13.74
CA GLN A 60 -0.98 0.09 -12.85
C GLN A 60 -1.69 1.38 -13.28
N THR A 61 -2.00 1.55 -14.57
CA THR A 61 -2.59 2.79 -15.10
C THR A 61 -4.12 2.79 -14.93
N ALA A 62 -4.80 1.68 -15.24
CA ALA A 62 -6.24 1.54 -14.99
C ALA A 62 -6.58 1.46 -13.48
N VAL A 63 -5.69 0.91 -12.66
CA VAL A 63 -5.86 0.86 -11.20
C VAL A 63 -5.66 2.25 -10.58
N LYS A 64 -4.74 3.07 -11.09
CA LYS A 64 -4.49 4.43 -10.55
C LYS A 64 -5.69 5.39 -10.68
N GLU A 65 -6.52 5.26 -11.70
CA GLU A 65 -7.71 6.11 -11.87
C GLU A 65 -8.85 5.72 -10.92
N ILE A 66 -8.93 4.45 -10.49
CA ILE A 66 -9.94 3.97 -9.53
C ILE A 66 -9.55 4.37 -8.09
N TYR A 67 -8.25 4.39 -7.75
CA TYR A 67 -7.79 4.71 -6.40
C TYR A 67 -8.03 6.16 -5.95
N PHE A 68 -8.28 7.09 -6.89
CA PHE A 68 -8.66 8.47 -6.56
C PHE A 68 -10.19 8.71 -6.53
N GLY A 69 -11.01 7.67 -6.67
CA GLY A 69 -12.45 7.78 -6.41
C GLY A 69 -12.89 7.42 -4.99
N GLY A 70 -11.99 6.97 -4.10
CA GLY A 70 -12.38 6.20 -2.91
C GLY A 70 -11.70 6.60 -1.62
N CYS A 71 -12.52 6.78 -0.58
CA CYS A 71 -12.15 6.83 0.82
C CYS A 71 -11.07 5.82 1.21
N ILE A 72 -10.31 6.20 2.24
CA ILE A 72 -9.59 5.29 3.14
C ILE A 72 -10.34 3.96 3.27
N LYS A 73 -9.78 2.93 2.65
CA LYS A 73 -10.04 1.51 2.87
C LYS A 73 -8.72 0.87 2.46
N VAL A 74 -7.91 0.40 3.41
CA VAL A 74 -8.01 -1.00 3.86
C VAL A 74 -8.42 -1.85 2.67
N SER A 75 -7.47 -2.60 2.11
CA SER A 75 -7.81 -3.74 1.28
C SER A 75 -8.79 -4.57 2.10
N ILE A 76 -10.07 -4.41 1.79
CA ILE A 76 -11.14 -5.36 2.06
C ILE A 76 -11.07 -6.23 0.82
N THR A 77 -10.29 -7.30 0.92
CA THR A 77 -10.64 -8.48 0.16
C THR A 77 -12.03 -8.93 0.56
N ASN A 78 -12.73 -9.50 -0.41
CA ASN A 78 -14.10 -9.98 -0.30
C ASN A 78 -14.21 -11.29 0.49
N ASP A 79 -13.41 -11.44 1.54
CA ASP A 79 -13.55 -12.46 2.55
C ASP A 79 -13.50 -11.74 3.90
N LEU A 80 -14.53 -11.95 4.72
CA LEU A 80 -14.65 -11.46 6.10
C LEU A 80 -13.52 -11.95 7.05
N ASP A 81 -12.47 -12.56 6.49
CA ASP A 81 -11.32 -13.15 7.16
C ASP A 81 -10.07 -12.24 7.19
N GLU A 82 -10.08 -11.07 6.54
CA GLU A 82 -8.87 -10.21 6.44
C GLU A 82 -8.54 -9.33 7.64
N LEU A 83 -9.47 -9.14 8.57
CA LEU A 83 -9.16 -8.49 9.86
C LEU A 83 -8.21 -9.37 10.71
N GLU A 84 -8.08 -10.65 10.39
CA GLU A 84 -7.18 -11.59 11.07
C GLU A 84 -5.67 -11.40 10.76
N ASN A 85 -5.27 -10.39 9.99
CA ASN A 85 -3.93 -10.32 9.38
C ASN A 85 -2.87 -9.48 10.12
N VAL A 86 -3.22 -8.54 11.02
CA VAL A 86 -2.19 -7.77 11.77
C VAL A 86 -1.35 -8.69 12.65
N ASP A 87 -1.97 -9.74 13.21
CA ASP A 87 -1.25 -10.74 14.00
C ASP A 87 -0.38 -11.68 13.15
N LYS A 88 -0.70 -11.86 11.86
CA LYS A 88 0.07 -12.67 10.90
C LYS A 88 1.26 -11.89 10.31
N VAL A 89 1.19 -10.56 10.27
CA VAL A 89 2.29 -9.70 9.79
C VAL A 89 3.30 -9.44 10.91
N MET A 90 4.55 -9.86 10.70
CA MET A 90 5.64 -9.49 11.61
C MET A 90 6.06 -8.03 11.41
N ILE A 91 5.49 -7.14 12.24
CA ILE A 91 5.94 -5.75 12.35
C ILE A 91 7.22 -5.71 13.18
N GLN A 92 8.32 -5.35 12.54
CA GLN A 92 9.60 -5.21 13.23
C GLN A 92 9.60 -3.96 14.12
N SER A 93 10.29 -4.02 15.26
CA SER A 93 10.36 -2.91 16.20
C SER A 93 10.98 -1.65 15.61
N GLN A 94 11.74 -1.71 14.51
CA GLN A 94 12.24 -0.52 13.79
C GLN A 94 11.21 0.12 12.83
N GLN A 95 10.16 -0.59 12.39
CA GLN A 95 9.24 -0.11 11.35
C GLN A 95 8.10 0.75 11.89
N PHE A 96 7.90 1.95 11.36
CA PHE A 96 6.74 2.78 11.71
C PHE A 96 5.44 2.07 11.30
N PHE A 97 4.51 1.90 12.25
CA PHE A 97 3.23 1.25 12.06
C PHE A 97 2.13 1.99 12.85
N PRO A 98 1.05 2.46 12.18
CA PRO A 98 0.00 3.28 12.79
C PRO A 98 -1.09 2.42 13.47
N ILE A 99 -0.86 1.92 14.69
CA ILE A 99 -1.74 0.93 15.33
C ILE A 99 -3.06 1.51 15.88
N TYR A 100 -3.18 2.81 16.15
CA TYR A 100 -4.36 3.32 16.88
C TYR A 100 -5.64 3.23 16.05
N ALA A 101 -5.59 3.58 14.76
CA ALA A 101 -6.70 3.37 13.83
C ALA A 101 -7.04 1.89 13.69
N PHE A 102 -6.03 1.02 13.55
CA PHE A 102 -6.25 -0.43 13.46
C PHE A 102 -6.87 -1.00 14.73
N ALA A 103 -6.47 -0.53 15.91
CA ALA A 103 -7.05 -0.99 17.17
C ALA A 103 -8.52 -0.58 17.34
N LYS A 104 -8.95 0.52 16.73
CA LYS A 104 -10.38 0.93 16.68
C LYS A 104 -11.18 0.09 15.69
N ILE A 105 -10.59 -0.24 14.54
CA ILE A 105 -11.24 -1.05 13.50
C ILE A 105 -11.33 -2.51 13.94
N ASP A 106 -10.25 -3.03 14.53
CA ASP A 106 -10.15 -4.40 15.03
C ASP A 106 -9.57 -4.43 16.46
N PRO A 107 -10.45 -4.42 17.47
CA PRO A 107 -10.03 -4.57 18.86
C PRO A 107 -9.48 -5.97 19.20
N SER A 108 -9.63 -6.96 18.31
CA SER A 108 -9.24 -8.36 18.57
C SER A 108 -7.76 -8.65 18.37
N ILE A 109 -7.01 -7.71 17.77
CA ILE A 109 -5.57 -7.83 17.52
C ILE A 109 -4.82 -8.09 18.84
N LYS A 110 -4.16 -9.24 18.95
CA LYS A 110 -3.50 -9.70 20.20
C LYS A 110 -2.35 -8.81 20.63
N ARG A 111 -1.72 -8.13 19.67
CA ARG A 111 -0.49 -7.35 19.86
C ARG A 111 -0.70 -5.85 19.99
N ILE A 112 -1.94 -5.35 20.11
CA ILE A 112 -2.25 -3.90 20.17
C ILE A 112 -1.35 -3.17 21.16
N GLU A 113 -1.30 -3.63 22.41
CA GLU A 113 -0.52 -2.97 23.47
C GLU A 113 0.98 -2.92 23.17
N LYS A 114 1.51 -3.98 22.56
CA LYS A 114 2.91 -4.02 22.13
C LYS A 114 3.16 -3.03 21.00
N LEU A 115 2.27 -2.98 20.02
CA LEU A 115 2.40 -2.11 18.85
C LEU A 115 2.20 -0.63 19.23
N LYS A 116 1.28 -0.32 20.16
CA LYS A 116 1.11 1.03 20.73
C LYS A 116 2.39 1.51 21.41
N LYS A 117 3.00 0.66 22.25
CA LYS A 117 4.30 0.96 22.87
C LYS A 117 5.40 1.21 21.84
N GLN A 118 5.44 0.42 20.76
CA GLN A 118 6.42 0.60 19.68
C GLN A 118 6.22 1.92 18.93
N GLN A 119 4.99 2.27 18.57
CA GLN A 119 4.67 3.53 17.92
C GLN A 119 5.02 4.71 18.83
N ASN A 120 4.56 4.70 20.09
CA ASN A 120 4.83 5.77 21.05
C ASN A 120 6.34 5.98 21.26
N SER A 121 7.12 4.90 21.41
CA SER A 121 8.57 5.01 21.58
C SER A 121 9.25 5.70 20.40
N LYS A 122 8.75 5.50 19.17
CA LYS A 122 9.30 6.14 17.97
C LYS A 122 8.88 7.59 17.83
N LEU A 123 7.63 7.90 18.17
CA LEU A 123 7.13 9.28 18.17
C LEU A 123 7.87 10.11 19.22
N GLU A 124 8.14 9.54 20.40
CA GLU A 124 8.97 10.18 21.43
C GLU A 124 10.43 10.38 20.97
N ALA A 125 11.02 9.39 20.31
CA ALA A 125 12.36 9.52 19.74
C ALA A 125 12.42 10.62 18.67
N LEU A 126 11.43 10.67 17.78
CA LEU A 126 11.27 11.73 16.77
C LEU A 126 11.15 13.10 17.43
N LYS A 127 10.28 13.21 18.44
CA LYS A 127 10.03 14.46 19.16
C LYS A 127 11.31 15.03 19.76
N ARG A 128 12.07 14.19 20.49
CA ARG A 128 13.36 14.57 21.07
C ARG A 128 14.37 14.99 20.01
N GLN A 129 14.42 14.27 18.88
CA GLN A 129 15.35 14.58 17.80
C GLN A 129 15.07 15.96 17.19
N ILE A 130 13.79 16.30 16.99
CA ILE A 130 13.40 17.58 16.39
C ILE A 130 13.56 18.72 17.40
N GLU A 131 13.17 18.54 18.67
CA GLU A 131 13.37 19.52 19.75
C GLU A 131 14.83 19.94 19.93
N GLN A 132 15.77 19.03 19.70
CA GLN A 132 17.20 19.32 19.81
C GLN A 132 17.76 20.12 18.63
N LYS A 133 17.09 20.09 17.48
CA LYS A 133 17.61 20.63 16.22
C LYS A 133 16.88 21.90 15.77
N PHE A 134 15.60 22.02 16.09
CA PHE A 134 14.72 23.03 15.54
C PHE A 134 13.82 23.62 16.63
N ASP A 135 13.67 24.94 16.61
CA ASP A 135 12.69 25.68 17.41
C ASP A 135 11.43 25.90 16.57
N VAL A 136 10.63 24.83 16.41
CA VAL A 136 9.44 24.83 15.54
C VAL A 136 8.30 25.59 16.22
N LYS A 137 7.85 26.68 15.59
CA LYS A 137 6.78 27.57 16.08
C LYS A 137 5.61 27.68 15.12
N GLU A 138 5.76 27.13 13.93
CA GLU A 138 4.79 27.16 12.86
C GLU A 138 3.51 26.43 13.29
N THR A 139 2.37 27.04 12.97
CA THR A 139 1.02 26.55 13.30
C THR A 139 0.24 26.14 12.06
N THR A 140 0.85 26.16 10.88
CA THR A 140 0.22 25.71 9.63
C THR A 140 1.18 24.81 8.86
N LEU A 141 0.61 23.97 8.00
CA LEU A 141 1.38 23.10 7.11
C LEU A 141 2.21 23.94 6.13
N GLU A 142 1.60 24.97 5.54
CA GLU A 142 2.22 25.86 4.56
C GLU A 142 3.43 26.59 5.13
N ASP A 143 3.36 27.06 6.38
CA ASP A 143 4.48 27.74 7.03
C ASP A 143 5.70 26.81 7.14
N ILE A 144 5.48 25.54 7.50
CA ILE A 144 6.57 24.54 7.58
C ILE A 144 7.09 24.20 6.17
N LEU A 145 6.19 24.03 5.20
CA LEU A 145 6.54 23.70 3.83
C LEU A 145 7.26 24.85 3.10
N ASN A 146 7.03 26.10 3.49
CA ASN A 146 7.67 27.27 2.88
C ASN A 146 8.90 27.74 3.66
N ASN A 147 9.13 27.24 4.88
CA ASN A 147 10.31 27.61 5.65
C ASN A 147 11.59 27.08 4.97
N GLU A 148 12.42 28.01 4.48
CA GLU A 148 13.70 27.74 3.82
C GLU A 148 14.80 27.32 4.80
N SER A 149 14.63 27.59 6.10
CA SER A 149 15.56 27.15 7.16
C SER A 149 15.47 25.65 7.40
N TYR A 150 14.38 25.01 6.98
CA TYR A 150 14.19 23.57 7.10
C TYR A 150 14.62 22.87 5.81
N ALA A 151 15.67 22.05 5.90
CA ALA A 151 16.05 21.19 4.80
C ALA A 151 14.89 20.24 4.43
N MET A 152 14.70 20.02 3.12
CA MET A 152 13.59 19.25 2.56
C MET A 152 13.42 17.87 3.21
N THR A 153 14.54 17.21 3.53
CA THR A 153 14.58 15.89 4.18
C THR A 153 14.02 15.85 5.59
N TYR A 154 13.89 17.00 6.26
CA TYR A 154 13.32 17.12 7.60
C TYR A 154 11.87 17.60 7.61
N LYS A 155 11.32 18.09 6.49
CA LYS A 155 9.98 18.71 6.50
C LYS A 155 8.91 17.77 7.03
N ASN A 156 8.86 16.53 6.57
CA ASN A 156 7.91 15.54 7.09
C ASN A 156 8.13 15.19 8.57
N GLN A 157 9.37 15.24 9.06
CA GLN A 157 9.68 15.04 10.48
C GLN A 157 9.20 16.22 11.33
N ILE A 158 9.35 17.45 10.82
CA ILE A 158 8.94 18.68 11.48
C ILE A 158 7.42 18.79 11.50
N ILE A 159 6.73 18.45 10.39
CA ILE A 159 5.27 18.36 10.33
C ILE A 159 4.76 17.35 11.36
N ALA A 160 5.33 16.15 11.39
CA ALA A 160 4.97 15.13 12.37
C ALA A 160 5.18 15.62 13.81
N TYR A 161 6.28 16.32 14.08
CA TYR A 161 6.55 16.91 15.39
C TYR A 161 5.55 18.01 15.77
N ALA A 162 5.26 18.93 14.85
CA ALA A 162 4.32 20.03 15.07
C ALA A 162 2.91 19.49 15.35
N LEU A 163 2.50 18.42 14.65
CA LEU A 163 1.26 17.71 14.94
C LEU A 163 1.26 17.13 16.37
N LEU A 164 2.33 16.45 16.79
CA LEU A 164 2.45 15.90 18.14
C LEU A 164 2.47 16.96 19.26
N LYS A 165 2.86 18.20 18.93
CA LYS A 165 2.78 19.34 19.84
C LYS A 165 1.38 19.98 19.88
N GLY A 166 0.51 19.64 18.94
CA GLY A 166 -0.80 20.27 18.78
C GLY A 166 -0.74 21.65 18.12
N ASN A 167 0.30 21.91 17.32
CA ASN A 167 0.43 23.19 16.60
C ASN A 167 -0.65 23.37 15.51
N PHE A 168 -1.13 22.27 14.94
CA PHE A 168 -2.28 22.23 14.02
C PHE A 168 -3.05 20.90 14.18
N MET A 169 -4.27 20.87 13.65
CA MET A 169 -5.18 19.72 13.78
C MET A 169 -4.81 18.60 12.80
N PRO A 170 -5.12 17.33 13.09
CA PRO A 170 -4.87 16.24 12.15
C PRO A 170 -5.60 16.43 10.81
N GLU A 171 -6.78 17.04 10.82
CA GLU A 171 -7.57 17.34 9.61
C GLU A 171 -6.81 18.23 8.62
N ASP A 172 -5.97 19.15 9.12
CA ASP A 172 -5.23 20.11 8.32
C ASP A 172 -4.17 19.45 7.41
N ILE A 173 -3.76 18.21 7.72
CA ILE A 173 -2.74 17.49 6.95
C ILE A 173 -3.27 16.27 6.18
N GLU A 174 -4.60 16.04 6.16
CA GLU A 174 -5.18 14.87 5.50
C GLU A 174 -4.93 14.86 4.00
N GLU A 175 -5.16 15.99 3.34
CA GLU A 175 -4.97 16.10 1.89
C GLU A 175 -3.49 15.94 1.51
N TYR A 176 -2.62 16.49 2.35
CA TYR A 176 -1.18 16.31 2.23
C TYR A 176 -0.77 14.84 2.37
N LEU A 177 -1.30 14.13 3.35
CA LEU A 177 -1.06 12.69 3.54
C LEU A 177 -1.58 11.86 2.37
N LYS A 178 -2.77 12.16 1.84
CA LYS A 178 -3.32 11.47 0.65
C LYS A 178 -2.41 11.66 -0.56
N THR A 179 -1.95 12.89 -0.79
CA THR A 179 -1.01 13.21 -1.86
C THR A 179 0.29 12.41 -1.69
N LEU A 180 0.91 12.45 -0.50
CA LEU A 180 2.12 11.70 -0.20
C LEU A 180 1.95 10.19 -0.31
N SER A 181 0.75 9.66 -0.05
CA SER A 181 0.50 8.22 -0.16
C SER A 181 0.69 7.71 -1.59
N GLY A 182 0.27 8.50 -2.59
CA GLY A 182 0.42 8.18 -4.01
C GLY A 182 1.87 8.32 -4.52
N GLU A 183 2.65 9.20 -3.90
CA GLU A 183 4.04 9.49 -4.31
C GLU A 183 5.07 8.63 -3.58
N ILE A 184 4.96 8.53 -2.26
CA ILE A 184 5.98 7.97 -1.35
C ILE A 184 5.38 7.07 -0.25
N GLY A 185 4.18 6.51 -0.45
CA GLY A 185 3.44 5.74 0.57
C GLY A 185 4.16 4.53 1.18
N ASN A 186 5.18 4.00 0.50
CA ASN A 186 5.99 2.87 0.99
C ASN A 186 7.24 3.28 1.77
N THR A 187 7.52 4.58 1.88
CA THR A 187 8.73 5.09 2.52
C THR A 187 8.60 5.15 4.04
N THR A 188 9.75 5.03 4.72
CA THR A 188 9.84 5.28 6.16
C THR A 188 9.40 6.69 6.54
N ASP A 189 9.60 7.65 5.65
CA ASP A 189 9.30 9.05 5.88
C ASP A 189 7.79 9.31 5.92
N TYR A 190 7.06 8.81 4.92
CA TYR A 190 5.60 8.80 4.93
C TYR A 190 5.04 8.05 6.14
N ARG A 191 5.51 6.81 6.38
CA ARG A 191 4.99 5.98 7.49
C ARG A 191 5.19 6.65 8.85
N ARG A 192 6.27 7.43 9.02
CA ARG A 192 6.51 8.21 10.23
C ARG A 192 5.46 9.30 10.41
N LEU A 193 5.20 10.10 9.39
CA LEU A 193 4.18 11.16 9.44
C LEU A 193 2.79 10.56 9.66
N LEU A 194 2.47 9.46 8.98
CA LEU A 194 1.23 8.71 9.18
C LEU A 194 1.08 8.21 10.62
N CYS A 195 2.16 7.74 11.27
CA CYS A 195 2.10 7.34 12.67
C CYS A 195 1.85 8.51 13.63
N ALA A 196 2.34 9.71 13.31
CA ALA A 196 2.04 10.89 14.11
C ALA A 196 0.56 11.27 13.97
N TYR A 197 0.04 11.28 12.74
CA TYR A 197 -1.38 11.50 12.45
C TYR A 197 -2.27 10.47 13.15
N ASP A 198 -1.95 9.18 13.01
CA ASP A 198 -2.66 8.09 13.64
C ASP A 198 -2.74 8.23 15.16
N TYR A 199 -1.63 8.58 15.80
CA TYR A 199 -1.58 8.82 17.24
C TYR A 199 -2.47 10.01 17.63
N VAL A 200 -2.29 11.16 17.00
CA VAL A 200 -3.03 12.38 17.38
C VAL A 200 -4.53 12.22 17.16
N LYS A 201 -4.93 11.58 16.06
CA LYS A 201 -6.34 11.41 15.71
C LYS A 201 -7.04 10.29 16.47
N TYR A 202 -6.34 9.21 16.81
CA TYR A 202 -7.00 7.99 17.31
C TYR A 202 -6.55 7.54 18.72
N SER A 203 -5.63 8.23 19.39
CA SER A 203 -5.17 7.83 20.73
C SER A 203 -6.06 8.25 21.90
N CYS A 204 -6.91 9.27 21.72
CA CYS A 204 -7.69 9.89 22.80
C CYS A 204 -9.19 9.56 22.82
N ASP A 205 -9.69 8.64 21.97
CA ASP A 205 -11.06 8.11 22.07
C ASP A 205 -11.08 6.61 22.36
#